data_AF-A0A9W8AM35-F1
#
_entry.id   AF-A0A9W8AM35-F1
#
_cell.length_a   1.000
_cell.length_b   1.000
_cell.length_c   1.000
_cell.angle_alpha   90.00
_cell.angle_beta   90.00
_cell.angle_gamma   90.00
#
_symmetry.space_group_name_H-M   'P 1'
#
loop_
_entity.id
_entity.type
_entity.pdbx_description
1 polymer ?
#
loop_
_entity_poly.entity_id
_entity_poly.type
_entity_poly.pdbx_seq_one_letter_code
_entity_poly.pdbx_strand_id
1 'polypeptide(L)' 'EKPTHPPSIAKEGTVLKGINVYTDRTDPVALKDSEYPWWLWTLLDKVPDEELSERLRLKKLRKEKIKADNYMRKKK' A
#
# COMPACT_ATOMS: atom_id res chain seq x y z
N GLU A 1 -19.55 7.46 11.64
CA GLU A 1 -18.42 8.17 12.27
C GLU A 1 -17.37 8.42 11.20
N LYS A 2 -16.82 9.63 11.09
CA LYS A 2 -15.81 9.90 10.04
C LYS A 2 -14.49 9.26 10.50
N PRO A 3 -13.92 8.31 9.76
CA PRO A 3 -12.64 7.75 10.15
C PRO A 3 -11.59 8.88 10.17
N THR A 4 -11.04 9.16 11.34
CA THR A 4 -10.02 10.18 11.54
C THR A 4 -8.67 9.59 11.14
N HIS A 5 -8.41 9.58 9.84
CA HIS A 5 -7.08 9.24 9.32
C HIS A 5 -6.07 10.34 9.72
N PRO A 6 -4.79 10.01 9.93
CA PRO A 6 -3.76 11.03 10.06
C PRO A 6 -3.76 11.93 8.80
N PRO A 7 -3.51 13.24 8.96
CA PRO A 7 -3.54 14.18 7.85
C PRO A 7 -2.56 13.76 6.75
N SER A 8 -2.98 13.90 5.49
CA SER A 8 -2.10 13.65 4.35
C SER A 8 -0.84 14.51 4.43
N ILE A 9 0.30 13.90 4.09
CA ILE A 9 1.59 14.60 4.01
C ILE A 9 1.62 15.62 2.85
N ALA A 10 0.90 15.32 1.77
CA ALA A 10 0.74 16.22 0.64
C ALA A 10 -0.53 17.03 0.83
N LYS A 11 -0.38 18.29 1.24
CA LYS A 11 -1.50 19.22 1.39
C LYS A 11 -2.10 19.56 0.02
N GLU A 12 -3.36 19.98 0.02
CA GLU A 12 -4.03 20.52 -1.17
C GLU A 12 -3.14 21.58 -1.85
N GLY A 13 -3.01 21.50 -3.18
CA GLY A 13 -2.17 22.39 -3.98
C GLY A 13 -0.69 21.99 -4.06
N THR A 14 -0.26 20.91 -3.40
CA THR A 14 1.13 20.43 -3.50
C THR A 14 1.40 19.83 -4.88
N VAL A 15 2.37 20.38 -5.61
CA VAL A 15 2.80 19.81 -6.90
C VAL A 15 3.62 18.54 -6.65
N LEU A 16 3.15 17.41 -7.17
CA LEU A 16 3.80 16.12 -7.03
C LEU A 16 4.88 15.95 -8.10
N LYS A 17 6.08 16.45 -7.78
CA LYS A 17 7.21 16.48 -8.71
C LYS A 17 7.66 15.09 -9.14
N GLY A 18 7.91 14.91 -10.43
CA GLY A 18 8.50 13.69 -10.98
C GLY A 18 7.53 12.52 -11.19
N ILE A 19 6.22 12.78 -11.12
CA ILE A 19 5.19 11.79 -11.49
C ILE A 19 4.92 11.84 -12.99
N ASN A 20 4.97 13.04 -13.60
CA ASN A 20 4.71 13.16 -15.02
C ASN A 20 5.88 12.63 -15.86
N VAL A 21 5.57 11.71 -16.78
CA VAL A 21 6.53 11.10 -17.72
C VAL A 21 6.45 11.70 -19.13
N TYR A 22 5.43 12.54 -19.39
CA TYR A 22 5.22 13.17 -20.70
C TYR A 22 5.88 14.54 -20.76
N THR A 23 6.41 14.91 -21.92
CA THR A 23 7.04 16.23 -22.13
C THR A 23 6.03 17.39 -22.11
N ASP A 24 4.82 17.15 -22.60
CA ASP A 24 3.85 18.22 -22.88
C ASP A 24 2.84 18.43 -21.75
N ARG A 25 3.00 17.70 -20.63
CA ARG A 25 2.09 17.75 -19.49
C ARG A 25 2.79 18.35 -18.28
N THR A 26 1.99 18.81 -17.33
CA THR A 26 2.48 19.28 -16.03
C THR A 26 2.38 18.17 -14.99
N ASP A 27 3.22 18.26 -13.96
CA ASP A 27 3.09 17.38 -12.80
C ASP A 27 1.70 17.52 -12.15
N PRO A 28 1.10 16.42 -11.70
CA PRO A 28 -0.20 16.46 -11.04
C PRO A 28 -0.11 17.23 -9.72
N VAL A 29 -1.17 17.99 -9.43
CA VAL A 29 -1.33 18.74 -8.19
C VAL A 29 -2.19 17.93 -7.23
N ALA A 30 -1.76 17.84 -5.98
CA ALA A 30 -2.52 17.17 -4.93
C ALA A 30 -3.84 17.89 -4.67
N LEU A 31 -4.94 17.14 -4.70
CA LEU A 31 -6.28 17.60 -4.38
C LEU A 31 -6.49 17.57 -2.86
N LYS A 32 -7.67 17.97 -2.42
CA LYS A 32 -8.09 17.84 -1.02
C LYS A 32 -8.31 16.36 -0.67
N ASP A 33 -7.99 15.97 0.58
CA ASP A 33 -8.16 14.59 1.06
C ASP A 33 -9.57 14.00 0.84
N SER A 34 -10.60 14.86 0.84
CA SER A 34 -12.00 14.48 0.63
C SER A 34 -12.36 14.16 -0.83
N GLU A 35 -11.55 14.62 -1.79
CA GLU A 35 -11.75 14.34 -3.22
C GLU A 35 -11.14 13.00 -3.62
N TYR A 36 -10.26 12.45 -2.79
CA TYR A 36 -9.72 11.12 -2.99
C TYR A 36 -10.69 10.04 -2.49
N PRO A 37 -10.76 8.88 -3.18
CA PRO A 37 -11.55 7.76 -2.74
C PRO A 37 -11.18 7.27 -1.33
N TRP A 38 -12.18 6.81 -0.57
CA TRP A 38 -12.00 6.37 0.82
C TRP A 38 -10.97 5.25 1.01
N TRP A 39 -10.84 4.35 0.02
CA TRP A 39 -9.94 3.19 0.10
C TRP A 39 -8.46 3.59 0.14
N LEU A 40 -8.11 4.81 -0.30
CA LEU A 40 -6.73 5.29 -0.29
C LEU A 40 -6.16 5.30 1.13
N TRP A 41 -7.00 5.65 2.10
CA TRP A 41 -6.60 5.84 3.49
C TRP A 41 -6.49 4.54 4.27
N THR A 42 -7.05 3.44 3.75
CA THR A 42 -6.99 2.12 4.39
C THR A 42 -5.84 1.26 3.88
N LEU A 43 -5.07 1.72 2.88
CA LEU A 43 -3.98 0.94 2.28
C LEU A 43 -2.82 0.62 3.23
N LEU A 44 -2.59 1.48 4.21
CA LEU A 44 -1.50 1.34 5.18
C LEU A 44 -1.94 0.60 6.44
N ASP A 45 -3.23 0.34 6.59
CA ASP A 45 -3.76 -0.37 7.74
C ASP A 45 -3.29 -1.83 7.71
N LYS A 46 -2.82 -2.32 8.86
CA LYS A 46 -2.43 -3.71 9.00
C LYS A 46 -3.68 -4.57 9.03
N VAL A 47 -3.91 -5.32 7.96
CA VAL A 47 -4.96 -6.33 7.91
C VAL A 47 -4.49 -7.57 8.70
N PRO A 48 -5.25 -8.02 9.72
CA PRO A 48 -4.99 -9.27 10.41
C PRO A 48 -4.91 -10.45 9.44
N ASP A 49 -4.13 -11.48 9.77
CA ASP A 49 -3.94 -12.63 8.87
C ASP A 49 -5.26 -13.38 8.61
N GLU A 50 -6.19 -13.33 9.56
CA GLU A 50 -7.51 -13.93 9.51
C GLU A 50 -8.44 -13.23 8.50
N GLU A 51 -8.23 -11.93 8.29
CA GLU A 51 -9.02 -11.09 7.38
C GLU A 51 -8.44 -11.05 5.95
N LEU A 52 -7.25 -11.63 5.75
CA LEU A 52 -6.67 -11.74 4.43
C LEU A 52 -7.53 -12.64 3.53
N SER A 53 -7.69 -12.23 2.27
CA SER A 53 -8.26 -13.12 1.26
C SER A 53 -7.52 -14.47 1.25
N GLU A 54 -8.26 -15.56 0.99
CA GLU A 54 -7.70 -16.92 0.99
C GLU A 54 -6.47 -17.04 0.08
N ARG A 55 -6.47 -16.35 -1.07
CA ARG A 55 -5.32 -16.28 -1.97
C ARG A 55 -4.07 -15.71 -1.30
N LEU A 56 -4.19 -14.63 -0.54
CA LEU A 56 -3.07 -14.00 0.15
C LEU A 56 -2.58 -14.89 1.30
N ARG A 57 -3.49 -15.49 2.06
CA ARG A 57 -3.18 -16.44 3.12
C ARG A 57 -2.38 -17.63 2.60
N LEU A 58 -2.85 -18.28 1.54
CA LEU A 58 -2.16 -19.41 0.90
C LEU A 58 -0.77 -19.01 0.36
N LYS A 59 -0.64 -17.81 -0.21
CA LYS A 59 0.66 -17.27 -0.66
C LYS A 59 1.63 -17.10 0.51
N LYS A 60 1.16 -16.65 1.68
CA LYS A 60 1.96 -16.50 2.91
C LYS A 60 2.45 -17.86 3.42
N LEU A 61 1.54 -18.83 3.57
CA LEU A 61 1.87 -20.20 3.99
C LEU A 61 2.90 -20.86 3.05
N ARG A 62 2.73 -20.70 1.73
CA ARG A 62 3.70 -21.21 0.75
C ARG A 62 5.07 -20.58 0.93
N LYS A 63 5.13 -19.26 1.17
CA LYS A 63 6.39 -18.54 1.40
C LYS A 63 7.09 -19.04 2.67
N GLU A 64 6.35 -19.28 3.75
CA GLU A 64 6.88 -19.80 5.01
C GLU A 64 7.43 -21.22 4.87
N LYS A 65 6.70 -22.09 4.18
CA LYS A 65 7.16 -23.45 3.86
C LYS A 65 8.48 -23.43 3.09
N ILE A 66 8.56 -22.66 1.99
CA ILE A 66 9.78 -22.55 1.19
C ILE A 66 10.95 -22.02 2.04
N LYS A 67 10.70 -21.03 2.90
CA LYS A 67 11.73 -20.49 3.82
C LYS A 67 12.23 -21.57 4.79
N ALA A 68 11.32 -22.33 5.41
CA ALA A 68 11.68 -23.40 6.34
C ALA A 68 12.47 -24.51 5.64
N ASP A 69 12.03 -24.94 4.45
CA ASP A 69 12.71 -25.95 3.64
C ASP A 69 14.13 -25.48 3.26
N ASN A 70 14.26 -24.25 2.77
CA ASN A 70 15.57 -23.67 2.43
C ASN A 70 16.48 -23.53 3.65
N TYR A 71 15.93 -23.17 4.82
CA TYR A 71 16.68 -23.09 6.06
C TYR A 71 17.20 -24.46 6.50
N MET A 72 16.35 -25.49 6.48
CA MET A 72 16.74 -26.86 6.85
C MET A 72 17.75 -27.45 5.86
N ARG A 73 17.62 -27.16 4.56
CA ARG A 73 18.59 -27.54 3.52
C ARG A 73 19.94 -26.86 3.68
N LYS A 74 19.99 -25.62 4.18
CA LYS A 74 21.24 -24.89 4.43
C LYS A 74 21.95 -25.36 5.70
N LYS A 75 21.18 -25.82 6.69
CA LYS A 75 21.72 -26.32 7.96
C LYS A 75 22.30 -27.74 7.86
N LYS A 76 21.78 -28.53 6.91
CA LYS A 76 22.32 -29.84 6.56
C LYS A 76 23.54 -29.70 5.67
#